data_AF-A0A447U529-F1
#
_entry.id   AF-A0A447U529-F1
#
_cell.length_a   1.000
_cell.length_b   1.000
_cell.length_c   1.000
_cell.angle_alpha   90.00
_cell.angle_beta   90.00
_cell.angle_gamma   90.00
#
_symmetry.space_group_name_H-M   'P 1'
#
loop_
_entity.id
_entity.type
_entity.pdbx_description
1 polymer ?
#
loop_
_entity_poly.entity_id
_entity_poly.type
_entity_poly.pdbx_seq_one_letter_code
_entity_poly.pdbx_strand_id
1 'polypeptide(L)'
;MRCCLPNAPPHESGLQRFFFELKELACASQRDRFQVHNPHENDATIILRIMDQNEENELLRITQNTDTFSCEVMGNLYFLMKDRPDILKSHPQMTAMIKRRYSEIVDYPLPSTLCLNPAGAPILSVPLDNIEGYLYTELRKGHLDGWKAQEKATYLAAKIQSGIEKDNAHFTPCEYIRKYSAKRIF
;
A
#
# COMPACT_ATOMS: atom_id res chain seq x y z
N MET A 1 10.66 -1.89 23.61
CA MET A 1 10.69 -2.30 22.19
C MET A 1 9.70 -3.43 21.99
N ARG A 2 8.63 -3.23 21.20
CA ARG A 2 7.73 -4.32 20.80
C ARG A 2 8.31 -4.94 19.53
N CYS A 3 9.10 -6.00 19.69
CA CYS A 3 9.82 -6.72 18.61
C CYS A 3 9.00 -7.86 17.97
N CYS A 4 7.67 -7.86 18.12
CA CYS A 4 6.84 -8.96 17.62
C CYS A 4 5.79 -8.38 16.67
N LEU A 5 5.54 -9.09 15.56
CA LEU A 5 4.39 -8.90 14.69
C LEU A 5 3.16 -8.55 15.55
N PRO A 6 2.33 -7.56 15.15
CA PRO A 6 1.24 -7.09 16.00
C PRO A 6 0.34 -8.24 16.46
N ASN A 7 -0.16 -8.17 17.70
CA ASN A 7 -0.98 -9.21 18.35
C ASN A 7 -2.28 -9.56 17.59
N ALA A 8 -2.66 -8.75 16.60
CA ALA A 8 -3.72 -9.04 15.64
C ALA A 8 -3.11 -9.06 14.23
N PRO A 9 -3.60 -9.93 13.32
CA PRO A 9 -3.10 -9.99 11.96
C PRO A 9 -3.18 -8.60 11.33
N PRO A 10 -2.05 -8.00 10.94
CA PRO A 10 -2.03 -6.69 10.30
C PRO A 10 -2.76 -6.75 8.95
N HIS A 11 -3.40 -5.65 8.56
CA HIS A 11 -3.87 -5.44 7.18
C HIS A 11 -2.66 -5.54 6.22
N GLU A 12 -2.88 -5.96 4.97
CA GLU A 12 -1.82 -6.16 3.96
C GLU A 12 -0.85 -4.96 3.88
N SER A 13 -1.39 -3.74 3.82
CA SER A 13 -0.62 -2.48 3.81
C SER A 13 0.17 -2.21 5.09
N GLY A 14 -0.27 -2.74 6.24
CA GLY A 14 0.44 -2.63 7.51
C GLY A 14 1.70 -3.49 7.56
N LEU A 15 1.68 -4.69 6.94
CA LEU A 15 2.86 -5.56 6.84
C LEU A 15 3.94 -4.98 5.95
N GLN A 16 3.51 -4.49 4.78
CA GLN A 16 4.41 -3.85 3.84
C GLN A 16 5.10 -2.66 4.52
N ARG A 17 4.32 -1.79 5.17
CA ARG A 17 4.86 -0.66 5.93
C ARG A 17 5.86 -1.10 7.01
N PHE A 18 5.51 -2.13 7.81
CA PHE A 18 6.38 -2.66 8.84
C PHE A 18 7.72 -3.16 8.28
N PHE A 19 7.72 -3.86 7.14
CA PHE A 19 8.94 -4.33 6.49
C PHE A 19 9.89 -3.18 6.12
N PHE A 20 9.37 -2.12 5.51
CA PHE A 20 10.18 -0.96 5.12
C PHE A 20 10.61 -0.09 6.32
N GLU A 21 9.79 -0.01 7.37
CA GLU A 21 10.21 0.61 8.64
C GLU A 21 11.39 -0.15 9.27
N LEU A 22 11.38 -1.48 9.24
CA LEU A 22 12.52 -2.28 9.68
C LEU A 22 13.77 -2.06 8.81
N LYS A 23 13.60 -2.00 7.48
CA LYS A 23 14.69 -1.72 6.54
C LYS A 23 15.35 -0.36 6.82
N GLU A 24 14.54 0.67 7.08
CA GLU A 24 15.07 2.00 7.41
C GLU A 24 15.82 2.04 8.74
N LEU A 25 15.36 1.28 9.74
CA LEU A 25 16.05 1.15 11.03
C LEU A 25 17.34 0.32 10.97
N ALA A 26 17.52 -0.49 9.92
CA ALA A 26 18.72 -1.30 9.76
C ALA A 26 19.94 -0.45 9.37
N CYS A 27 21.12 -0.87 9.84
CA CYS A 27 22.38 -0.30 9.40
C CYS A 27 22.53 -0.43 7.88
N ALA A 28 23.18 0.54 7.23
CA ALA A 28 23.37 0.53 5.78
C ALA A 28 23.98 -0.78 5.25
N SER A 29 24.92 -1.39 6.00
CA SER A 29 25.56 -2.67 5.67
C SER A 29 24.65 -3.90 5.79
N GLN A 30 23.40 -3.73 6.25
CA GLN A 30 22.42 -4.79 6.43
C GLN A 30 21.17 -4.58 5.55
N ARG A 31 21.08 -3.46 4.84
CA ARG A 31 19.87 -3.09 4.05
C ARG A 31 19.70 -3.95 2.79
N ASP A 32 20.80 -4.49 2.26
CA ASP A 32 20.82 -5.43 1.13
C ASP A 32 20.13 -6.77 1.47
N ARG A 33 20.07 -7.13 2.76
CA ARG A 33 19.35 -8.31 3.26
C ARG A 33 17.83 -8.19 3.09
N PHE A 34 17.30 -6.96 2.98
CA PHE A 34 15.88 -6.68 2.79
C PHE A 34 15.55 -6.68 1.30
N GLN A 35 15.17 -7.86 0.80
CA GLN A 35 14.93 -8.07 -0.62
C GLN A 35 13.44 -8.07 -0.91
N VAL A 36 13.06 -7.50 -2.05
CA VAL A 36 11.69 -7.52 -2.54
C VAL A 36 11.71 -7.92 -4.02
N HIS A 37 10.88 -8.89 -4.40
CA HIS A 37 10.80 -9.32 -5.78
C HIS A 37 9.43 -9.92 -6.12
N ASN A 38 9.12 -9.96 -7.41
CA ASN A 38 8.00 -10.67 -7.97
C ASN A 38 8.52 -12.00 -8.56
N PRO A 39 8.05 -13.19 -8.12
CA PRO A 39 8.50 -14.46 -8.70
C PRO A 39 8.25 -14.50 -10.20
N HIS A 40 9.27 -14.84 -10.99
CA HIS A 40 9.17 -14.91 -12.45
C HIS A 40 8.63 -13.63 -13.10
N GLU A 41 8.87 -12.46 -12.48
CA GLU A 41 8.32 -11.16 -12.91
C GLU A 41 6.77 -11.11 -12.93
N ASN A 42 6.12 -12.03 -12.21
CA ASN A 42 4.67 -12.10 -12.14
C ASN A 42 4.12 -11.14 -11.08
N ASP A 43 3.47 -10.08 -11.55
CA ASP A 43 2.80 -9.07 -10.74
C ASP A 43 1.65 -9.61 -9.85
N ALA A 44 1.18 -10.84 -10.08
CA ALA A 44 0.17 -11.45 -9.23
C ALA A 44 0.67 -11.75 -7.80
N THR A 45 1.99 -11.80 -7.61
CA THR A 45 2.61 -12.07 -6.31
C THR A 45 3.81 -11.16 -6.10
N ILE A 46 3.91 -10.59 -4.91
CA ILE A 46 5.10 -9.89 -4.44
C ILE A 46 5.59 -10.53 -3.14
N ILE A 47 6.89 -10.74 -3.04
CA ILE A 47 7.55 -11.30 -1.86
C ILE A 47 8.45 -10.25 -1.27
N LEU A 48 8.32 -10.03 0.04
CA LEU A 48 9.26 -9.25 0.85
C LEU A 48 9.96 -10.21 1.80
N ARG A 49 11.29 -10.24 1.82
CA ARG A 49 12.05 -11.17 2.65
C ARG A 49 13.28 -10.55 3.29
N ILE A 50 13.67 -11.10 4.42
CA ILE A 50 14.92 -10.76 5.13
C ILE A 50 15.81 -12.01 5.08
N MET A 51 16.95 -11.88 4.40
CA MET A 51 17.93 -12.95 4.30
C MET A 51 18.87 -12.96 5.52
N ASP A 52 19.42 -14.14 5.85
CA ASP A 52 20.56 -14.23 6.77
C ASP A 52 21.85 -13.65 6.13
N GLN A 53 22.96 -13.68 6.88
CA GLN A 53 24.24 -13.15 6.41
C GLN A 53 24.80 -13.89 5.19
N ASN A 54 24.47 -15.18 5.04
CA ASN A 54 25.03 -16.04 3.99
C ASN A 54 24.09 -16.20 2.78
N GLU A 55 22.92 -15.55 2.80
CA GLU A 55 21.82 -15.78 1.85
C GLU A 55 21.29 -17.21 1.80
N GLU A 56 21.54 -18.01 2.84
CA GLU A 56 21.15 -19.43 2.86
C GLU A 56 19.72 -19.61 3.32
N ASN A 57 19.26 -18.76 4.26
CA ASN A 57 17.93 -18.87 4.85
C ASN A 57 17.15 -17.55 4.84
N GLU A 58 15.83 -17.68 4.70
CA GLU A 58 14.88 -16.58 4.88
C GLU A 58 14.48 -16.48 6.36
N LEU A 59 14.93 -15.42 7.04
CA LEU A 59 14.59 -15.15 8.44
C LEU A 59 13.12 -14.74 8.58
N LEU A 60 12.66 -13.92 7.62
CA LEU A 60 11.29 -13.44 7.49
C LEU A 60 10.90 -13.51 6.02
N ARG A 61 9.69 -14.00 5.74
CA ARG A 61 9.12 -13.99 4.39
C ARG A 61 7.67 -13.54 4.46
N ILE A 62 7.35 -12.49 3.73
CA ILE A 62 5.99 -11.99 3.54
C ILE A 62 5.62 -12.25 2.08
N THR A 63 4.55 -13.01 1.85
CA THR A 63 4.03 -13.25 0.50
C THR A 63 2.70 -12.55 0.36
N GLN A 64 2.55 -11.69 -0.64
CA GLN A 64 1.30 -11.01 -0.97
C GLN A 64 0.84 -11.46 -2.35
N ASN A 65 -0.31 -12.13 -2.39
CA ASN A 65 -0.99 -12.54 -3.61
C ASN A 65 -2.19 -11.63 -3.87
N THR A 66 -2.98 -11.96 -4.90
CA THR A 66 -4.15 -11.19 -5.30
C THR A 66 -5.26 -11.11 -4.27
N ASP A 67 -5.47 -12.14 -3.46
CA ASP A 67 -6.55 -12.20 -2.46
C ASP A 67 -6.08 -12.68 -1.08
N THR A 68 -4.81 -12.99 -0.95
CA THR A 68 -4.24 -13.54 0.29
C THR A 68 -2.88 -12.93 0.57
N PHE A 69 -2.53 -12.87 1.85
CA PHE A 69 -1.17 -12.56 2.27
C PHE A 69 -0.78 -13.46 3.44
N SER A 70 0.49 -13.83 3.49
CA SER A 70 1.05 -14.68 4.53
C SER A 70 2.36 -14.12 5.05
N CYS A 71 2.74 -14.57 6.25
CA CYS A 71 4.03 -14.29 6.86
C CYS A 71 4.61 -15.57 7.44
N GLU A 72 5.87 -15.84 7.11
CA GLU A 72 6.67 -16.93 7.66
C GLU A 72 7.85 -16.35 8.42
N VAL A 73 8.17 -16.94 9.57
CA VAL A 73 9.32 -16.59 10.41
C VAL A 73 10.15 -17.84 10.61
N MET A 74 11.41 -17.80 10.18
CA MET A 74 12.32 -18.96 10.19
C MET A 74 11.69 -20.20 9.50
N GLY A 75 11.01 -20.00 8.37
CA GLY A 75 10.29 -21.05 7.64
C GLY A 75 8.99 -21.54 8.27
N ASN A 76 8.56 -20.98 9.41
CA ASN A 76 7.30 -21.35 10.06
C ASN A 76 6.20 -20.37 9.66
N LEU A 77 5.11 -20.87 9.08
CA LEU A 77 3.94 -20.08 8.74
C LEU A 77 3.31 -19.50 10.02
N TYR A 78 3.42 -18.18 10.19
CA TYR A 78 2.91 -17.47 11.36
C TYR A 78 1.42 -17.12 11.19
N PHE A 79 1.03 -16.71 9.98
CA PHE A 79 -0.37 -16.56 9.60
C PHE A 79 -0.55 -16.60 8.08
N LEU A 80 -1.79 -16.91 7.67
CA LEU A 80 -2.30 -16.70 6.32
C LEU A 80 -3.66 -16.01 6.44
N MET A 81 -3.80 -14.87 5.77
CA MET A 81 -5.01 -14.06 5.80
C MET A 81 -5.57 -13.92 4.39
N LYS A 82 -6.90 -13.90 4.29
CA LYS A 82 -7.61 -13.58 3.06
C LYS A 82 -8.15 -12.17 3.14
N ASP A 83 -7.80 -11.35 2.16
CA ASP A 83 -8.36 -10.01 1.98
C ASP A 83 -9.14 -9.96 0.65
N ARG A 84 -10.07 -9.02 0.53
CA ARG A 84 -10.73 -8.71 -0.74
C ARG A 84 -10.25 -7.33 -1.19
N PRO A 85 -9.10 -7.24 -1.89
CA PRO A 85 -8.53 -5.98 -2.34
C PRO A 85 -9.28 -5.49 -3.60
N ASP A 86 -10.55 -5.14 -3.41
CA ASP A 86 -11.36 -4.47 -4.41
C ASP A 86 -11.36 -2.96 -4.15
N ILE A 87 -10.86 -2.19 -5.12
CA ILE A 87 -10.87 -0.72 -5.04
C ILE A 87 -12.23 -0.14 -5.42
N LEU A 88 -13.09 -0.90 -6.11
CA LEU A 88 -14.42 -0.47 -6.56
C LEU A 88 -15.53 -1.01 -5.65
N LYS A 89 -15.35 -0.90 -4.33
CA LYS A 89 -16.31 -1.40 -3.31
C LYS A 89 -17.75 -0.93 -3.49
N SER A 90 -17.96 0.24 -4.10
CA SER A 90 -19.28 0.82 -4.36
C SER A 90 -19.99 0.22 -5.59
N HIS A 91 -19.32 -0.65 -6.37
CA HIS A 91 -19.81 -1.18 -7.64
C HIS A 91 -19.82 -2.71 -7.62
N PRO A 92 -20.91 -3.37 -7.15
CA PRO A 92 -20.95 -4.83 -6.98
C PRO A 92 -20.79 -5.64 -8.27
N GLN A 93 -21.03 -5.03 -9.43
CA GLN A 93 -20.93 -5.65 -10.76
C GLN A 93 -19.52 -5.59 -11.38
N MET A 94 -18.55 -4.99 -10.68
CA MET A 94 -17.19 -4.77 -11.18
C MET A 94 -16.19 -4.94 -10.05
N THR A 95 -15.20 -5.82 -10.24
CA THR A 95 -14.06 -5.91 -9.32
C THR A 95 -12.84 -5.25 -9.96
N ALA A 96 -12.10 -4.46 -9.19
CA ALA A 96 -10.85 -3.89 -9.63
C ALA A 96 -9.75 -4.10 -8.58
N MET A 97 -8.60 -4.58 -9.04
CA MET A 97 -7.45 -4.89 -8.18
C MET A 97 -6.19 -4.24 -8.75
N ILE A 98 -5.33 -3.77 -7.86
CA ILE A 98 -4.04 -3.19 -8.22
C ILE A 98 -2.94 -4.18 -7.84
N LYS A 99 -2.28 -4.73 -8.85
CA LYS A 99 -1.04 -5.48 -8.68
C LYS A 99 0.14 -4.51 -8.54
N ARG A 100 1.17 -4.94 -7.82
CA ARG A 100 2.30 -4.09 -7.44
C ARG A 100 3.63 -4.78 -7.70
N ARG A 101 4.63 -3.96 -7.99
CA ARG A 101 6.02 -4.37 -8.20
C ARG A 101 6.94 -3.45 -7.42
N TYR A 102 8.04 -3.99 -6.91
CA TYR A 102 9.05 -3.17 -6.24
C TYR A 102 9.65 -2.14 -7.18
N SER A 103 9.80 -0.91 -6.69
CA SER A 103 10.39 0.20 -7.43
C SER A 103 11.56 0.77 -6.63
N GLU A 104 12.74 0.78 -7.24
CA GLU A 104 13.97 1.27 -6.62
C GLU A 104 13.96 2.79 -6.40
N ILE A 105 13.32 3.54 -7.31
CA ILE A 105 13.29 5.02 -7.24
C ILE A 105 12.52 5.55 -6.03
N VAL A 106 11.58 4.77 -5.49
CA VAL A 106 10.81 5.11 -4.28
C VAL A 106 11.13 4.19 -3.10
N ASP A 107 12.00 3.20 -3.27
CA ASP A 107 12.29 2.13 -2.31
C ASP A 107 11.01 1.52 -1.69
N TYR A 108 10.02 1.24 -2.54
CA TYR A 108 8.71 0.75 -2.12
C TYR A 108 7.94 0.11 -3.30
N PRO A 109 7.04 -0.85 -3.07
CA PRO A 109 6.17 -1.36 -4.12
C PRO A 109 5.21 -0.30 -4.68
N LEU A 110 5.21 -0.14 -6.00
CA LEU A 110 4.32 0.73 -6.76
C LEU A 110 3.28 -0.06 -7.55
N PRO A 111 2.11 0.54 -7.85
CA PRO A 111 1.16 0.01 -8.81
C PRO A 111 1.81 -0.25 -10.17
N SER A 112 1.76 -1.51 -10.62
CA SER A 112 2.36 -1.93 -11.90
C SER A 112 1.32 -2.42 -12.91
N THR A 113 0.23 -3.04 -12.44
CA THR A 113 -0.86 -3.50 -13.31
C THR A 113 -2.22 -3.30 -12.65
N LEU A 114 -3.18 -2.73 -13.37
CA LEU A 114 -4.58 -2.69 -12.98
C LEU A 114 -5.33 -3.89 -13.59
N CYS A 115 -5.96 -4.70 -12.75
CA CYS A 115 -6.82 -5.80 -13.17
C CYS A 115 -8.30 -5.43 -12.98
N LEU A 116 -9.06 -5.41 -14.08
CA LEU A 116 -10.50 -5.13 -14.09
C LEU A 116 -11.28 -6.39 -14.44
N ASN A 117 -12.27 -6.73 -13.63
CA ASN A 117 -13.12 -7.89 -13.81
C ASN A 117 -14.60 -7.45 -13.91
N PRO A 118 -15.07 -7.07 -15.10
CA PRO A 118 -16.47 -6.76 -15.36
C PRO A 118 -17.35 -8.00 -15.37
N ALA A 119 -18.59 -7.88 -14.88
CA ALA A 119 -19.58 -8.94 -15.05
C ALA A 119 -19.84 -9.24 -16.53
N GLY A 120 -19.61 -10.49 -16.95
CA GLY A 120 -19.92 -10.96 -18.30
C GLY A 120 -18.84 -10.70 -19.36
N ALA A 121 -17.65 -10.22 -18.97
CA ALA A 121 -16.51 -10.10 -19.88
C ALA A 121 -15.22 -10.63 -19.25
N PRO A 122 -14.19 -10.98 -20.05
CA PRO A 122 -12.91 -11.44 -19.54
C PRO A 122 -12.20 -10.37 -18.69
N ILE A 123 -11.32 -10.83 -17.80
CA ILE A 123 -10.48 -9.94 -16.98
C ILE A 123 -9.54 -9.15 -17.90
N LEU A 124 -9.54 -7.83 -17.76
CA LEU A 124 -8.63 -6.92 -18.44
C LEU A 124 -7.43 -6.63 -17.54
N SER A 125 -6.22 -6.73 -18.09
CA SER A 125 -4.99 -6.31 -17.41
C SER A 125 -4.40 -5.12 -18.14
N VAL A 126 -4.26 -4.00 -17.42
CA VAL A 126 -3.75 -2.74 -17.96
C VAL A 126 -2.41 -2.43 -17.28
N PRO A 127 -1.29 -2.45 -18.01
CA PRO A 127 0.01 -2.11 -17.46
C PRO A 127 0.08 -0.62 -17.10
N LEU A 128 0.73 -0.32 -15.97
CA LEU A 128 0.87 1.00 -15.37
C LEU A 128 2.34 1.40 -15.18
N ASP A 129 3.29 0.64 -15.72
CA ASP A 129 4.74 0.85 -15.54
C ASP A 129 5.20 2.26 -15.96
N ASN A 130 4.46 2.91 -16.86
CA ASN A 130 4.72 4.28 -17.28
C ASN A 130 4.62 5.30 -16.12
N ILE A 131 3.91 4.98 -15.03
CA ILE A 131 3.87 5.81 -13.82
C ILE A 131 5.27 5.93 -13.21
N GLU A 132 5.98 4.81 -13.10
CA GLU A 132 7.38 4.80 -12.64
C GLU A 132 8.29 5.52 -13.65
N GLY A 133 8.02 5.38 -14.95
CA GLY A 133 8.71 6.10 -16.02
C GLY A 133 8.68 7.63 -15.87
N TYR A 134 7.58 8.20 -15.36
CA TYR A 134 7.51 9.63 -15.04
C TYR A 134 8.46 10.02 -13.91
N LEU A 135 8.57 9.19 -12.86
CA LEU A 135 9.48 9.44 -11.74
C LEU A 135 10.94 9.39 -12.20
N TYR A 136 11.31 8.41 -13.03
CA TYR A 136 12.65 8.35 -13.62
C TYR A 136 12.96 9.57 -14.49
N THR A 137 11.95 10.09 -15.20
CA THR A 137 12.11 11.30 -16.01
C THR A 137 12.38 12.53 -15.13
N GLU A 138 11.65 12.69 -14.03
CA GLU A 138 11.89 13.79 -13.07
C GLU A 138 13.22 13.65 -12.32
N LEU A 139 13.64 12.41 -12.02
CA LEU A 139 14.98 12.13 -11.49
C LEU A 139 16.08 12.58 -12.45
N ARG A 140 15.96 12.24 -13.73
CA ARG A 140 16.94 12.63 -14.77
C ARG A 140 16.99 14.14 -15.01
N LYS A 141 15.89 14.86 -14.75
CA LYS A 141 15.84 16.32 -14.79
C LYS A 141 16.47 16.99 -13.55
N GLY A 142 16.81 16.22 -12.51
CA GLY A 142 17.29 16.77 -11.23
C GLY A 142 16.19 17.46 -10.41
N HIS A 143 14.92 17.24 -10.75
CA HIS A 143 13.77 17.93 -10.15
C HIS A 143 12.94 17.05 -9.21
N LEU A 144 13.32 15.79 -9.01
CA LEU A 144 12.51 14.82 -8.27
C LEU A 144 12.16 15.30 -6.84
N ASP A 145 13.11 15.86 -6.10
CA ASP A 145 12.84 16.32 -4.72
C ASP A 145 11.94 17.57 -4.68
N GLY A 146 12.11 18.48 -5.65
CA GLY A 146 11.21 19.62 -5.83
C GLY A 146 9.79 19.18 -6.18
N TRP A 147 9.67 18.21 -7.10
CA TRP A 147 8.39 17.60 -7.46
C TRP A 147 7.75 16.88 -6.26
N LYS A 148 8.51 16.10 -5.47
CA LYS A 148 8.03 15.45 -4.25
C LYS A 148 7.47 16.46 -3.24
N ALA A 149 8.16 17.59 -3.04
CA ALA A 149 7.70 18.64 -2.13
C ALA A 149 6.38 19.27 -2.61
N GLN A 150 6.29 19.59 -3.90
CA GLN A 150 5.10 20.17 -4.51
C GLN A 150 3.90 19.20 -4.48
N GLU A 151 4.10 17.95 -4.88
CA GLU A 151 3.06 16.92 -4.93
C GLU A 151 2.54 16.61 -3.53
N LYS A 152 3.44 16.46 -2.55
CA LYS A 152 3.07 16.23 -1.15
C LYS A 152 2.15 17.33 -0.61
N ALA A 153 2.52 18.60 -0.82
CA ALA A 153 1.71 19.73 -0.33
C ALA A 153 0.35 19.80 -1.05
N THR A 154 0.37 19.69 -2.38
CA THR A 154 -0.83 19.82 -3.23
C THR A 154 -1.83 18.69 -2.97
N TYR A 155 -1.36 17.44 -2.98
CA TYR A 155 -2.21 16.27 -2.81
C TYR A 155 -2.83 16.21 -1.41
N LEU A 156 -2.06 16.46 -0.36
CA LEU A 156 -2.56 16.45 1.01
C LEU A 156 -3.58 17.58 1.24
N ALA A 157 -3.32 18.78 0.72
CA ALA A 157 -4.28 19.89 0.82
C ALA A 157 -5.62 19.54 0.13
N ALA A 158 -5.57 18.98 -1.07
CA ALA A 158 -6.77 18.55 -1.80
C ALA A 158 -7.53 17.43 -1.07
N LYS A 159 -6.82 16.46 -0.48
CA LYS A 159 -7.46 15.38 0.30
C LYS A 159 -8.11 15.89 1.58
N ILE A 160 -7.48 16.82 2.30
CA ILE A 160 -8.06 17.45 3.49
C ILE A 160 -9.33 18.21 3.10
N GLN A 161 -9.26 19.03 2.05
CA GLN A 161 -10.40 19.80 1.56
C GLN A 161 -11.57 18.89 1.15
N SER A 162 -11.30 17.84 0.38
CA SER A 162 -12.31 16.85 -0.02
C SER A 162 -12.97 16.15 1.19
N GLY A 163 -12.21 15.87 2.25
CA GLY A 163 -12.76 15.33 3.50
C GLY A 163 -13.71 16.30 4.19
N ILE A 164 -13.33 17.57 4.31
CA ILE A 164 -14.15 18.63 4.93
C ILE A 164 -15.47 18.80 4.16
N GLU A 165 -15.42 18.87 2.83
CA GLU A 165 -16.60 19.05 1.99
C GLU A 165 -17.56 17.87 2.07
N LYS A 166 -17.02 16.64 2.10
CA LYS A 166 -17.84 15.43 2.21
C LYS A 166 -18.60 15.37 3.54
N ASP A 167 -17.97 15.75 4.64
CA ASP A 167 -18.62 15.76 5.96
C ASP A 167 -19.67 16.89 6.04
N ASN A 168 -19.39 18.05 5.47
CA ASN A 168 -20.35 19.16 5.42
C ASN A 168 -21.58 18.85 4.55
N ALA A 169 -21.43 18.05 3.49
CA ALA A 169 -22.55 17.59 2.67
C ALA A 169 -23.51 16.62 3.42
N HIS A 170 -23.05 15.99 4.50
CA HIS A 170 -23.89 15.16 5.37
C HIS A 170 -24.69 15.96 6.41
N PHE A 171 -24.35 17.23 6.66
CA PHE A 171 -25.11 18.10 7.56
C PHE A 171 -26.11 18.94 6.77
N THR A 172 -27.36 18.47 6.68
CA THR A 172 -28.46 19.38 6.30
C THR A 172 -28.65 20.44 7.41
N PRO A 173 -29.07 21.68 7.08
CA PRO A 173 -29.20 22.78 8.05
C PRO A 173 -30.08 22.46 9.28
N CYS A 174 -30.95 21.44 9.20
CA CYS A 174 -31.81 21.02 10.29
C CYS A 174 -31.09 20.27 11.43
N GLU A 175 -29.99 19.57 11.17
CA GLU A 175 -29.29 18.80 12.21
C GLU A 175 -28.35 19.65 13.06
N TYR A 176 -27.84 20.75 12.50
CA TYR A 176 -26.98 21.71 13.21
C TYR A 176 -27.75 22.39 14.36
N ILE A 177 -29.02 22.74 14.14
CA ILE A 177 -29.86 23.35 15.18
C ILE A 177 -30.11 22.36 16.33
N ARG A 178 -30.34 21.06 16.07
CA ARG A 178 -30.58 20.08 17.14
C ARG A 178 -29.34 19.81 18.00
N LYS A 179 -28.14 19.75 17.40
CA LYS A 179 -26.90 19.42 18.14
C LYS A 179 -26.39 20.57 19.01
N TYR A 180 -26.65 21.82 18.62
CA TYR A 180 -26.18 23.01 19.34
C TYR A 180 -27.24 23.71 20.20
N SER A 181 -28.53 23.44 20.01
CA SER A 181 -29.58 23.96 20.91
C SER A 181 -29.66 23.21 22.25
N ALA A 182 -29.16 21.98 22.32
CA ALA A 182 -29.14 21.19 23.56
C ALA A 182 -28.00 21.57 24.54
N LYS A 183 -27.09 22.47 24.15
CA LYS A 183 -25.99 22.96 25.01
C LYS A 183 -26.24 24.33 25.64
N ARG A 184 -27.45 24.90 25.51
CA ARG A 184 -27.88 26.15 26.17
C ARG A 184 -29.15 25.95 26.97
N ILE A 185 -29.20 24.94 27.82
CA ILE A 185 -30.11 24.93 28.97
C ILE A 185 -29.31 24.33 30.12
N PHE A 186 -28.68 25.21 30.90
CA PHE A 186 -28.54 25.23 32.36
C PHE A 186 -27.61 26.40 32.71
#